data_AF-A0A7W0YP23-F1
#
_entry.id   AF-A0A7W0YP23-F1
#
_cell.length_a   1.000
_cell.length_b   1.000
_cell.length_c   1.000
_cell.angle_alpha   90.00
_cell.angle_beta   90.00
_cell.angle_gamma   90.00
#
_symmetry.space_group_name_H-M   'P 1'
#
loop_
_entity.id
_entity.type
_entity.pdbx_description
1 polymer ?
#
loop_
_entity_poly.entity_id
_entity_poly.type
_entity_poly.pdbx_seq_one_letter_code
_entity_poly.pdbx_strand_id
1 'polypeptide(L)' 'MTTLYVLGSGSRGNCIAVESEGTAVLVDAGFSPREIERRADAAGLALERVEAIVLTHEHGDHARGAARLARRLGTP' A
#
# COMPACT_ATOMS: atom_id res chain seq x y z
N MET A 1 -19.64 0.11 -0.72
CA MET A 1 -19.11 -1.10 -0.06
C MET A 1 -17.62 -0.92 0.07
N THR A 2 -17.07 -1.19 1.25
CA THR A 2 -15.65 -1.00 1.54
C THR A 2 -14.95 -2.36 1.57
N THR A 3 -13.81 -2.46 0.91
CA THR A 3 -13.00 -3.68 0.84
C THR A 3 -11.65 -3.42 1.51
N LEU A 4 -11.19 -4.39 2.30
CA LEU A 4 -9.85 -4.37 2.90
C LEU A 4 -8.96 -5.41 2.24
N TYR A 5 -7.76 -4.99 1.85
CA TYR A 5 -6.72 -5.85 1.31
C TYR A 5 -5.56 -5.90 2.30
N VAL A 6 -5.33 -7.04 2.93
CA VAL A 6 -4.16 -7.24 3.80
C VAL A 6 -3.01 -7.71 2.93
N LEU A 7 -2.18 -6.77 2.47
CA LEU A 7 -1.03 -7.08 1.63
C LEU A 7 0.12 -7.62 2.48
N GLY A 8 0.28 -7.15 3.72
CA GLY A 8 1.14 -7.80 4.70
C GLY A 8 1.05 -7.20 6.09
N SER A 9 1.45 -8.00 7.09
CA SER A 9 1.50 -7.60 8.48
C SER A 9 2.69 -8.27 9.18
N GLY A 10 3.41 -7.50 10.02
CA GLY A 10 4.52 -7.97 10.85
C GLY A 10 5.89 -7.39 10.44
N SER A 11 6.95 -7.88 11.10
CA SER A 11 8.31 -7.30 11.05
C SER A 11 8.99 -7.26 9.67
N ARG A 12 8.43 -7.97 8.68
CA ARG A 12 8.92 -7.96 7.29
C ARG A 12 8.33 -6.85 6.44
N GLY A 13 7.25 -6.21 6.92
CA GLY A 13 6.53 -5.15 6.24
C GLY A 13 5.03 -5.17 6.56
N ASN A 14 4.48 -3.99 6.78
CA ASN A 14 3.05 -3.72 6.91
C ASN A 14 2.57 -2.95 5.68
N CYS A 15 1.44 -3.36 5.13
CA CYS A 15 0.76 -2.67 4.04
C CYS A 15 -0.67 -3.20 3.96
N ILE A 16 -1.64 -2.31 4.16
CA ILE A 16 -3.07 -2.60 4.01
C ILE A 16 -3.63 -1.62 3.00
N ALA A 17 -4.50 -2.07 2.09
CA ALA A 17 -5.30 -1.15 1.27
C ALA A 17 -6.73 -1.10 1.78
N VAL A 18 -7.29 0.11 1.85
CA VAL A 18 -8.71 0.34 2.10
C VAL A 18 -9.29 0.90 0.81
N GLU A 19 -10.17 0.13 0.17
CA GLU A 19 -10.84 0.53 -1.07
C GLU A 19 -12.31 0.86 -0.80
N SER A 20 -12.78 1.97 -1.37
CA SER A 20 -14.19 2.35 -1.39
C SER A 20 -14.50 3.12 -2.66
N GLU A 21 -15.66 2.82 -3.26
CA GLU A 21 -16.17 3.55 -4.45
C GLU A 21 -15.16 3.61 -5.63
N GLY A 22 -14.32 2.58 -5.77
CA GLY A 22 -13.33 2.46 -6.84
C GLY A 22 -12.01 3.21 -6.60
N THR A 23 -11.86 3.84 -5.43
CA THR A 23 -10.63 4.50 -4.98
C THR A 23 -10.04 3.75 -3.79
N ALA A 24 -8.72 3.81 -3.61
CA ALA A 24 -8.04 3.16 -2.52
C ALA A 24 -7.01 4.06 -1.83
N VAL A 25 -6.75 3.78 -0.56
CA VAL A 25 -5.64 4.34 0.20
C VAL A 25 -4.82 3.20 0.77
N LEU A 26 -3.49 3.32 0.69
CA LEU A 26 -2.60 2.41 1.42
C LEU A 26 -2.36 2.94 2.83
N VAL A 27 -2.53 2.08 3.82
CA VAL A 27 -2.03 2.27 5.18
C VAL A 27 -0.72 1.52 5.28
N ASP A 28 0.36 2.28 5.44
CA ASP A 28 1.75 1.86 5.35
C ASP A 28 2.18 1.28 3.99
N ALA A 29 3.48 1.32 3.76
CA ALA A 29 4.16 0.77 2.59
C ALA A 29 5.51 0.16 3.02
N GLY A 30 5.46 -0.82 3.91
CA GLY A 30 6.64 -1.44 4.53
C GLY A 30 7.50 -2.30 3.59
N PHE A 31 6.96 -2.68 2.43
CA PHE A 31 7.65 -3.49 1.44
C PHE A 31 8.20 -2.65 0.29
N SER A 32 9.08 -3.23 -0.54
CA SER A 32 9.48 -2.57 -1.80
C SER A 32 8.27 -2.39 -2.73
N PRO A 33 8.24 -1.36 -3.61
CA PRO A 33 7.14 -1.16 -4.55
C PRO A 33 6.80 -2.39 -5.40
N ARG A 34 7.82 -3.16 -5.82
CA ARG A 34 7.65 -4.40 -6.58
C ARG A 34 6.92 -5.49 -5.79
N GLU A 35 7.19 -5.57 -4.49
CA GLU A 35 6.55 -6.56 -3.62
C GLU A 35 5.12 -6.16 -3.24
N ILE A 36 4.86 -4.85 -3.07
CA ILE A 36 3.51 -4.32 -2.88
C ILE A 36 2.65 -4.61 -4.11
N GLU A 37 3.17 -4.33 -5.31
CA GLU A 37 2.50 -4.64 -6.60
C GLU A 37 2.17 -6.13 -6.72
N ARG A 38 3.15 -7.01 -6.51
CA ARG A 38 2.93 -8.47 -6.54
C ARG A 38 1.81 -8.92 -5.60
N ARG A 39 1.74 -8.34 -4.40
CA ARG A 39 0.72 -8.67 -3.39
C ARG A 39 -0.64 -8.09 -3.74
N ALA A 40 -0.67 -6.86 -4.25
CA ALA A 40 -1.89 -6.21 -4.72
C ALA A 40 -2.53 -6.99 -5.87
N ASP A 41 -1.72 -7.39 -6.88
CA ASP A 41 -2.15 -8.22 -8.00
C ASP A 41 -2.74 -9.55 -7.52
N ALA A 42 -2.04 -10.23 -6.59
CA ALA A 42 -2.50 -11.49 -6.02
C ALA A 42 -3.81 -11.35 -5.22
N ALA A 43 -4.07 -10.17 -4.66
CA ALA A 43 -5.27 -9.85 -3.92
C ALA A 43 -6.40 -9.25 -4.80
N GLY A 44 -6.14 -9.00 -6.08
CA GLY A 44 -7.08 -8.38 -7.01
C GLY A 44 -7.26 -6.86 -6.83
N LEU A 45 -6.30 -6.19 -6.19
CA LEU A 45 -6.26 -4.73 -6.10
C LEU A 45 -5.44 -4.15 -7.27
N ALA A 46 -6.07 -3.29 -8.06
CA ALA A 46 -5.36 -2.47 -9.05
C ALA A 46 -4.66 -1.29 -8.32
N LEU A 47 -3.32 -1.26 -8.33
CA LEU A 47 -2.55 -0.22 -7.64
C LEU A 47 -2.80 1.19 -8.20
N GLU A 48 -3.27 1.30 -9.44
CA GLU A 48 -3.64 2.56 -10.08
C GLU A 48 -4.83 3.24 -9.40
N ARG A 49 -5.60 2.50 -8.58
CA ARG A 49 -6.70 3.05 -7.77
C ARG A 49 -6.22 3.70 -6.47
N VAL A 50 -4.96 3.50 -6.10
CA VAL A 50 -4.41 4.09 -4.88
C VAL A 50 -4.20 5.57 -5.11
N GLU A 51 -4.84 6.41 -4.29
CA GLU A 51 -4.75 7.88 -4.39
C GLU A 51 -3.86 8.51 -3.31
N ALA A 52 -3.53 7.75 -2.26
CA ALA A 52 -2.66 8.22 -1.17
C ALA A 52 -1.99 7.07 -0.42
N ILE A 53 -0.86 7.37 0.21
CA ILE A 53 -0.20 6.50 1.18
C ILE A 53 -0.21 7.19 2.56
N VAL A 54 -0.90 6.60 3.52
CA VAL A 54 -0.95 7.08 4.91
C VAL A 54 0.01 6.24 5.74
N LEU A 55 1.01 6.89 6.32
CA LEU A 55 1.96 6.22 7.22
C LEU A 55 1.46 6.29 8.66
N THR A 56 1.54 5.17 9.36
CA THR A 56 1.28 5.13 10.80
C THR A 56 2.44 5.72 11.60
N HIS A 57 3.68 5.39 11.22
CA HIS A 57 4.93 5.90 11.76
C HIS A 57 6.12 5.54 10.85
N GLU A 58 7.29 6.11 11.11
CA GLU A 58 8.45 6.11 10.21
C GLU A 58 9.43 4.91 10.35
N HIS A 59 8.99 3.80 10.93
CA HIS A 59 9.83 2.60 10.99
C HIS A 59 9.95 1.89 9.63
N GLY A 60 11.06 1.17 9.44
CA GLY A 60 11.40 0.57 8.14
C GLY A 60 10.46 -0.55 7.69
N ASP A 61 9.71 -1.18 8.59
CA ASP A 61 8.66 -2.14 8.29
C ASP A 61 7.30 -1.47 7.99
N HIS A 62 7.22 -0.13 8.03
CA HIS A 62 6.04 0.66 7.68
C HIS A 62 6.30 1.63 6.52
N ALA A 63 7.47 2.27 6.47
CA ALA A 63 7.71 3.39 5.56
C ALA A 63 8.75 3.13 4.46
N ARG A 64 9.46 1.99 4.47
CA ARG A 64 10.61 1.74 3.56
C ARG A 64 10.28 1.87 2.07
N GLY A 65 9.09 1.46 1.65
CA GLY A 65 8.62 1.55 0.28
C GLY A 65 7.92 2.86 -0.09
N ALA A 66 7.45 3.61 0.91
CA ALA A 66 6.48 4.69 0.76
C ALA A 66 6.90 5.73 -0.27
N ALA A 67 8.05 6.38 -0.07
CA ALA A 67 8.50 7.45 -0.94
C ALA A 67 8.80 7.00 -2.39
N ARG A 68 9.16 5.73 -2.62
CA ARG A 68 9.34 5.20 -3.98
C ARG A 68 8.00 4.85 -4.62
N LEU A 69 7.08 4.29 -3.85
CA LEU A 69 5.75 3.94 -4.35
C LEU A 69 4.93 5.20 -4.66
N ALA A 70 4.89 6.19 -3.76
CA ALA A 70 4.23 7.48 -3.95
C ALA A 70 4.67 8.16 -5.26
N ARG A 71 5.99 8.25 -5.50
CA ARG A 71 6.54 8.80 -6.76
C ARG A 71 6.15 7.99 -8.00
N ARG A 72 6.04 6.67 -7.87
CA ARG A 72 5.65 5.79 -8.99
C ARG A 72 4.17 5.97 -9.33
N LEU A 73 3.31 6.12 -8.32
CA LEU A 73 1.87 6.26 -8.48
C LEU A 73 1.45 7.71 -8.74
N GLY A 74 2.32 8.69 -8.47
CA GLY A 74 1.97 10.11 -8.59
C GLY A 74 1.06 10.58 -7.46
N THR A 75 1.12 9.92 -6.31
CA THR A 75 0.25 10.19 -5.14
C THR A 75 1.04 10.84 -4.00
N PRO A 76 0.37 11.60 -3.12
CA PRO A 76 0.93 11.99 -1.83
C PRO A 76 1.28 10.76 -0.96
#